data_AF-A0A1I1XK51-F1
#
_entry.id   AF-A0A1I1XK51-F1
#
_cell.length_a   1.000
_cell.length_b   1.000
_cell.length_c   1.000
_cell.angle_alpha   90.00
_cell.angle_beta   90.00
_cell.angle_gamma   90.00
#
_symmetry.space_group_name_H-M   'P 1'
#
loop_
_entity.id
_entity.type
_entity.pdbx_description
1 polymer ?
#
loop_
_entity_poly.entity_id
_entity_poly.type
_entity_poly.pdbx_seq_one_letter_code
_entity_poly.pdbx_strand_id
1 'polypeptide(L)'
;MQRLSPPSSFLASVFSFASAFALGCVITVGPGGDDAGIHDCGSLLANNDANCVCNPGYERCNPGTDDTDCCEKEGKGGECEPNSTLSGDQCFCDVGYTWCNPDDDADLTCCPDDGQTSQGTDGTATDSSTDGTTTEQIPTTSVGTTGEPEECLEAVEPPGTCNPDTESFFCTNPDTCGPYGSKQYYCEGGVWVEDTTLDDTCKLDGYDFSYGCVDDGMNIYTECGSGSGAACSGEAPSCLDANTWAGCKWGKTTEADCFTLCTEIGDDMGATYDFGSCEVQDGLAVCACCDEGEEGCPINETGTDTDTSSTGGDSTSSTG
;
A
#
# COMPACT_ATOMS: atom_id res chain seq x y z
N MET A 1 -48.77 12.19 -8.19
CA MET A 1 -49.28 13.57 -8.00
C MET A 1 -48.81 13.97 -6.61
N GLN A 2 -47.95 14.96 -6.33
CA GLN A 2 -47.56 16.22 -6.96
C GLN A 2 -46.02 16.35 -6.80
N ARG A 3 -45.23 16.49 -7.87
CA ARG A 3 -44.55 17.74 -8.32
C ARG A 3 -44.16 18.72 -7.20
N LEU A 4 -42.85 18.85 -6.97
CA LEU A 4 -42.15 20.12 -6.71
C LEU A 4 -40.70 19.98 -7.22
N SER A 5 -40.33 20.88 -8.14
CA SER A 5 -38.99 21.12 -8.70
C SER A 5 -38.57 22.57 -8.31
N PRO A 6 -37.30 22.96 -8.48
CA PRO A 6 -36.53 23.82 -7.57
C PRO A 6 -36.44 25.30 -8.00
N PRO A 7 -35.59 26.09 -7.34
CA PRO A 7 -34.69 27.03 -8.03
C PRO A 7 -33.21 26.83 -7.54
N SER A 8 -32.20 26.67 -8.39
CA SER A 8 -31.57 27.60 -9.34
C SER A 8 -30.39 28.41 -8.77
N SER A 9 -29.18 27.95 -9.12
CA SER A 9 -28.09 28.69 -9.78
C SER A 9 -27.16 29.65 -9.00
N PHE A 10 -25.91 29.72 -9.53
CA PHE A 10 -24.77 30.63 -9.29
C PHE A 10 -23.80 30.16 -8.17
N LEU A 11 -22.50 29.91 -8.39
CA LEU A 11 -21.49 30.50 -9.28
C LEU A 11 -20.41 29.48 -9.69
N ALA A 12 -19.98 29.57 -10.96
CA ALA A 12 -18.76 28.97 -11.48
C ALA A 12 -17.55 29.82 -11.06
N SER A 13 -16.53 29.18 -10.48
CA SER A 13 -15.20 29.78 -10.28
C SER A 13 -14.24 29.18 -11.30
N VAL A 14 -13.86 30.01 -12.26
CA VAL A 14 -12.79 29.78 -13.23
C VAL A 14 -11.47 30.13 -12.56
N PHE A 15 -10.63 29.12 -12.27
CA PHE A 15 -9.20 29.34 -12.04
C PHE A 15 -8.42 28.84 -13.26
N SER A 16 -8.10 29.78 -14.13
CA SER A 16 -7.04 29.64 -15.13
C SER A 16 -5.70 29.84 -14.42
N PHE A 17 -4.84 28.82 -14.40
CA PHE A 17 -3.41 29.03 -14.20
C PHE A 17 -2.62 28.61 -15.43
N ALA A 18 -1.74 29.52 -15.81
CA ALA A 18 -1.08 29.60 -17.09
C ALA A 18 -0.02 28.53 -17.28
N SER A 19 -0.02 27.95 -18.47
CA SER A 19 1.05 27.14 -19.04
C SER A 19 2.32 27.99 -19.18
N ALA A 20 3.36 27.69 -18.40
CA ALA A 20 4.71 28.18 -18.66
C ALA A 20 5.47 27.11 -19.44
N PHE A 21 5.64 27.34 -20.74
CA PHE A 21 6.60 26.64 -21.57
C PHE A 21 8.02 27.03 -21.14
N ALA A 22 8.75 26.12 -20.51
CA ALA A 22 10.20 26.20 -20.41
C ALA A 22 10.81 25.26 -21.45
N LEU A 23 11.27 25.84 -22.55
CA LEU A 23 12.22 25.22 -23.46
C LEU A 23 13.61 25.26 -22.82
N GLY A 24 14.30 24.12 -22.76
CA GLY A 24 15.77 24.08 -22.73
C GLY A 24 16.37 23.18 -21.65
N CYS A 25 16.67 21.93 -22.01
CA CYS A 25 18.05 21.45 -22.24
C CYS A 25 18.02 19.94 -22.49
N VAL A 26 18.36 19.53 -23.71
CA VAL A 26 18.79 18.17 -24.02
C VAL A 26 20.18 18.01 -23.41
N ILE A 27 20.29 17.18 -22.37
CA ILE A 27 21.59 16.68 -21.91
C ILE A 27 21.75 15.29 -22.50
N THR A 28 22.61 15.19 -23.51
CA THR A 28 23.19 13.91 -23.94
C THR A 28 24.25 13.51 -22.92
N VAL A 29 24.02 12.44 -22.16
CA VAL A 29 25.04 11.78 -21.34
C VAL A 29 25.43 10.49 -22.08
N GLY A 30 26.67 10.46 -22.58
CA GLY A 30 27.35 9.26 -23.05
C GLY A 30 28.05 8.55 -21.88
N PRO A 31 28.46 7.28 -22.05
CA PRO A 31 28.72 6.37 -20.94
C PRO A 31 30.11 6.59 -20.35
N GLY A 32 30.20 6.53 -19.02
CA GLY A 32 31.47 6.46 -18.31
C GLY A 32 31.53 7.37 -17.09
N GLY A 33 31.27 6.78 -15.92
CA GLY A 33 31.49 7.40 -14.62
C GLY A 33 30.98 6.47 -13.53
N ASP A 34 31.91 5.81 -12.87
CA ASP A 34 31.69 4.93 -11.72
C ASP A 34 31.10 5.74 -10.55
N ASP A 35 29.78 5.84 -10.50
CA ASP A 35 29.07 6.40 -9.35
C ASP A 35 28.55 5.23 -8.51
N ALA A 36 29.20 5.06 -7.35
CA ALA A 36 28.74 4.22 -6.26
C ALA A 36 27.33 4.67 -5.83
N GLY A 37 26.33 4.07 -6.46
CA GLY A 37 24.94 4.13 -6.03
C GLY A 37 24.83 3.55 -4.62
N ILE A 38 23.99 4.17 -3.81
CA ILE A 38 23.65 3.72 -2.47
C ILE A 38 23.20 2.25 -2.56
N HIS A 39 24.00 1.36 -1.98
CA HIS A 39 23.80 -0.09 -1.94
C HIS A 39 22.89 -0.56 -0.79
N ASP A 40 22.16 0.35 -0.14
CA ASP A 40 21.19 0.00 0.90
C ASP A 40 19.81 -0.23 0.26
N CYS A 41 19.14 -1.33 0.64
CA CYS A 41 17.77 -1.68 0.26
C CYS A 41 16.91 -0.39 0.12
N GLY A 42 16.49 -0.07 -1.11
CA GLY A 42 16.12 1.28 -1.58
C GLY A 42 14.92 1.98 -0.92
N SER A 43 14.96 2.19 0.39
CA SER A 43 14.06 3.02 1.18
C SER A 43 14.75 3.39 2.51
N LEU A 44 14.69 4.66 2.90
CA LEU A 44 15.19 5.18 4.18
C LEU A 44 14.50 4.58 5.44
N LEU A 45 13.60 3.60 5.28
CA LEU A 45 12.80 3.01 6.35
C LEU A 45 12.97 1.50 6.53
N ALA A 46 13.81 0.80 5.76
CA ALA A 46 13.94 -0.66 5.81
C ALA A 46 15.37 -1.15 6.07
N ASN A 47 16.01 -0.66 7.14
CA ASN A 47 17.37 -1.08 7.51
C ASN A 47 17.36 -1.89 8.81
N ASN A 48 17.01 -3.20 8.74
CA ASN A 48 17.60 -4.27 9.57
C ASN A 48 17.05 -5.70 9.40
N ASP A 49 16.19 -6.02 8.43
CA ASP A 49 15.52 -7.32 8.47
C ASP A 49 16.10 -8.32 7.48
N ALA A 50 16.25 -9.57 7.92
CA ALA A 50 16.69 -10.75 7.16
C ALA A 50 15.84 -11.07 5.91
N ASN A 51 14.89 -10.19 5.57
CA ASN A 51 13.85 -10.33 4.55
C ASN A 51 13.99 -9.30 3.41
N CYS A 52 15.14 -8.62 3.26
CA CYS A 52 15.38 -7.79 2.05
C CYS A 52 15.31 -8.68 0.80
N VAL A 53 14.39 -8.32 -0.09
CA VAL A 53 14.21 -8.88 -1.44
C VAL A 53 14.72 -7.85 -2.43
N CYS A 54 15.67 -8.24 -3.30
CA CYS A 54 16.20 -7.33 -4.30
C CYS A 54 15.19 -7.08 -5.42
N ASN A 55 15.18 -5.86 -5.96
CA ASN A 55 14.35 -5.51 -7.10
C ASN A 55 14.73 -6.35 -8.33
N PRO A 56 13.81 -6.55 -9.30
CA PRO A 56 14.14 -7.19 -10.57
C PRO A 56 15.36 -6.52 -11.23
N GLY A 57 16.31 -7.35 -11.67
CA GLY A 57 17.61 -6.87 -12.17
C GLY A 57 18.71 -6.75 -11.11
N TYR A 58 18.43 -7.11 -9.86
CA TYR A 58 19.41 -7.15 -8.78
C TYR A 58 19.33 -8.48 -8.01
N GLU A 59 20.45 -8.92 -7.43
CA GLU A 59 20.53 -10.08 -6.53
C GLU A 59 21.34 -9.78 -5.27
N ARG A 60 21.27 -10.61 -4.24
CA ARG A 60 22.17 -10.46 -3.08
C ARG A 60 23.62 -10.60 -3.50
N CYS A 61 24.45 -9.61 -3.17
CA CYS A 61 25.87 -9.61 -3.51
C CYS A 61 26.62 -10.82 -2.91
N ASN A 62 26.28 -11.20 -1.68
CA ASN A 62 26.97 -12.25 -0.92
C ASN A 62 25.98 -13.29 -0.37
N PRO A 63 25.45 -14.19 -1.21
CA PRO A 63 24.52 -15.22 -0.77
C PRO A 63 25.17 -16.13 0.30
N GLY A 64 24.49 -16.30 1.44
CA GLY A 64 24.97 -17.09 2.57
C GLY A 64 25.68 -16.28 3.68
N THR A 65 25.74 -14.95 3.55
CA THR A 65 26.08 -14.04 4.64
C THR A 65 24.84 -13.26 5.10
N ASP A 66 24.95 -12.57 6.23
CA ASP A 66 23.94 -11.64 6.74
C ASP A 66 23.90 -10.30 5.98
N ASP A 67 24.70 -10.20 4.92
CA ASP A 67 24.74 -9.06 4.01
C ASP A 67 23.43 -8.94 3.22
N THR A 68 22.87 -7.74 3.23
CA THR A 68 21.62 -7.38 2.56
C THR A 68 21.84 -6.58 1.28
N ASP A 69 23.10 -6.35 0.89
CA ASP A 69 23.44 -5.57 -0.29
C ASP A 69 22.91 -6.24 -1.57
N CYS A 70 22.26 -5.45 -2.41
CA CYS A 70 21.79 -5.86 -3.73
C CYS A 70 22.78 -5.40 -4.81
N CYS A 71 23.26 -6.35 -5.62
CA CYS A 71 24.15 -6.17 -6.74
C CYS A 71 23.39 -6.31 -8.05
N GLU A 72 23.70 -5.47 -9.03
CA GLU A 72 23.08 -5.52 -10.36
C GLU A 72 23.42 -6.86 -11.05
N LYS A 73 22.40 -7.51 -11.60
CA LYS A 73 22.55 -8.68 -12.45
C LYS A 73 22.73 -8.24 -13.90
N GLU A 74 23.59 -8.96 -14.61
CA GLU A 74 23.63 -8.83 -16.06
C GLU A 74 22.33 -9.42 -16.66
N GLY A 75 21.55 -8.55 -17.30
CA GLY A 75 20.39 -8.98 -18.07
C GLY A 75 20.81 -9.63 -19.38
N LYS A 76 20.02 -10.59 -19.87
CA LYS A 76 20.29 -11.29 -21.15
C LYS A 76 19.45 -10.70 -22.28
N GLY A 77 20.06 -10.48 -23.44
CA GLY A 77 19.35 -9.96 -24.61
C GLY A 77 18.54 -11.05 -25.31
N GLY A 78 17.27 -10.79 -25.63
CA GLY A 78 16.41 -11.74 -26.33
C GLY A 78 14.91 -11.51 -26.10
N GLU A 79 14.10 -12.47 -26.53
CA GLU A 79 12.67 -12.53 -26.20
C GLU A 79 12.53 -13.25 -24.86
N CYS A 80 11.94 -12.59 -23.88
CA CYS A 80 11.89 -13.09 -22.50
C CYS A 80 11.05 -14.36 -22.39
N GLU A 81 11.54 -15.33 -21.63
CA GLU A 81 10.84 -16.59 -21.33
C GLU A 81 10.04 -16.50 -20.02
N PRO A 82 9.20 -17.50 -19.68
CA PRO A 82 8.43 -17.49 -18.43
C PRO A 82 9.32 -17.32 -17.18
N ASN A 83 8.81 -16.57 -16.20
CA ASN A 83 9.53 -16.14 -14.99
C ASN A 83 10.68 -15.15 -15.27
N SER A 84 10.57 -14.36 -16.34
CA SER A 84 11.45 -13.23 -16.62
C SER A 84 10.67 -12.02 -17.11
N THR A 85 11.14 -10.83 -16.73
CA THR A 85 10.57 -9.53 -17.09
C THR A 85 11.52 -8.77 -18.01
N LEU A 86 10.98 -8.11 -19.04
CA LEU A 86 11.74 -7.24 -19.93
C LEU A 86 11.95 -5.87 -19.28
N SER A 87 13.21 -5.44 -19.14
CA SER A 87 13.56 -4.09 -18.72
C SER A 87 14.61 -3.52 -19.69
N GLY A 88 14.23 -2.47 -20.42
CA GLY A 88 15.03 -2.00 -21.57
C GLY A 88 15.07 -3.05 -22.69
N ASP A 89 16.28 -3.35 -23.18
CA ASP A 89 16.52 -4.36 -24.23
C ASP A 89 17.01 -5.71 -23.66
N GLN A 90 16.89 -5.89 -22.34
CA GLN A 90 17.38 -7.07 -21.62
C GLN A 90 16.28 -7.70 -20.77
N CYS A 91 16.27 -9.02 -20.72
CA CYS A 91 15.42 -9.81 -19.85
C CYS A 91 16.12 -10.05 -18.52
N PHE A 92 15.34 -10.06 -17.45
CA PHE A 92 15.79 -10.34 -16.09
C PHE A 92 14.85 -11.37 -15.47
N CYS A 93 15.37 -12.37 -14.76
CA CYS A 93 14.51 -13.29 -14.04
C CYS A 93 13.69 -12.56 -12.97
N ASP A 94 12.45 -12.99 -12.79
CA ASP A 94 11.55 -12.46 -11.77
C ASP A 94 12.08 -12.80 -10.37
N VAL A 95 11.56 -12.08 -9.36
CA VAL A 95 11.92 -12.28 -7.96
C VAL A 95 11.72 -13.75 -7.55
N GLY A 96 12.72 -14.34 -6.89
CA GLY A 96 12.72 -15.76 -6.50
C GLY A 96 13.21 -16.72 -7.60
N TYR A 97 13.66 -16.18 -8.74
CA TYR A 97 14.24 -16.96 -9.83
C TYR A 97 15.64 -16.44 -10.22
N THR A 98 16.46 -17.33 -10.78
CA THR A 98 17.79 -17.04 -11.31
C THR A 98 18.01 -17.79 -12.62
N TRP A 99 19.00 -17.39 -13.42
CA TRP A 99 19.28 -18.08 -14.68
C TRP A 99 19.67 -19.54 -14.41
N CYS A 100 18.97 -20.49 -15.05
CA CYS A 100 19.29 -21.92 -14.92
C CYS A 100 20.73 -22.21 -15.40
N ASN A 101 21.18 -21.48 -16.42
CA ASN A 101 22.53 -21.54 -16.94
C ASN A 101 23.10 -20.12 -17.11
N PRO A 102 23.77 -19.57 -16.08
CA PRO A 102 24.28 -18.20 -16.14
C PRO A 102 25.38 -18.02 -17.19
N ASP A 103 26.12 -19.09 -17.55
CA ASP A 103 27.24 -19.03 -18.50
C ASP A 103 26.81 -19.12 -19.98
N ASP A 104 25.54 -19.38 -20.26
CA ASP A 104 25.00 -19.50 -21.62
C ASP A 104 24.07 -18.34 -21.94
N ASP A 105 24.57 -17.34 -22.68
CA ASP A 105 23.81 -16.15 -23.08
C ASP A 105 22.59 -16.46 -23.95
N ALA A 106 22.53 -17.65 -24.56
CA ALA A 106 21.37 -18.10 -25.34
C ALA A 106 20.31 -18.81 -24.49
N ASP A 107 20.65 -19.21 -23.27
CA ASP A 107 19.73 -19.83 -22.32
C ASP A 107 19.04 -18.76 -21.47
N LEU A 108 17.79 -18.46 -21.83
CA LEU A 108 16.92 -17.50 -21.15
C LEU A 108 15.99 -18.19 -20.14
N THR A 109 16.28 -19.43 -19.73
CA THR A 109 15.45 -20.13 -18.74
C THR A 109 15.76 -19.65 -17.31
N CYS A 110 14.70 -19.33 -16.56
CA CYS A 110 14.77 -18.95 -15.15
C CYS A 110 14.34 -20.12 -14.25
N CYS A 111 15.21 -20.50 -13.32
CA CYS A 111 15.04 -21.57 -12.33
C CYS A 111 14.79 -20.97 -10.94
N PRO A 112 14.02 -21.63 -10.07
CA PRO A 112 13.85 -21.19 -8.68
C PRO A 112 15.20 -20.98 -7.99
N ASP A 113 15.34 -19.84 -7.32
CA ASP A 113 16.54 -19.46 -6.58
C ASP A 113 16.31 -19.67 -5.08
N ASP A 114 16.84 -20.79 -4.56
CA ASP A 114 16.77 -21.13 -3.15
C ASP A 114 17.46 -20.07 -2.24
N GLY A 115 18.34 -19.23 -2.81
CA GLY A 115 19.07 -18.17 -2.11
C GLY A 115 18.28 -16.88 -1.89
N GLN A 116 17.14 -16.71 -2.57
CA GLN A 116 16.25 -15.55 -2.42
C GLN A 116 14.96 -15.86 -1.67
N THR A 117 14.69 -17.14 -1.38
CA THR A 117 13.62 -17.51 -0.46
C THR A 117 14.14 -17.41 0.98
N SER A 118 13.53 -16.55 1.79
CA SER A 118 13.83 -16.41 3.22
C SER A 118 13.48 -17.69 3.98
N GLN A 119 14.34 -18.71 3.93
CA GLN A 119 14.28 -19.82 4.89
C GLN A 119 14.93 -19.36 6.19
N GLY A 120 14.09 -19.00 7.16
CA GLY A 120 14.48 -18.93 8.56
C GLY A 120 15.12 -20.24 8.98
N THR A 121 16.43 -20.20 9.20
CA THR A 121 17.22 -21.35 9.64
C THR A 121 17.13 -21.43 11.16
N ASP A 122 16.37 -22.41 11.66
CA ASP A 122 16.54 -22.90 13.03
C ASP A 122 17.29 -24.24 12.95
N GLY A 123 18.53 -24.23 13.41
CA GLY A 123 19.47 -25.32 13.24
C GLY A 123 19.16 -26.52 14.14
N THR A 124 19.44 -27.73 13.66
CA THR A 124 20.05 -28.81 14.45
C THR A 124 20.76 -29.78 13.51
N ALA A 125 22.04 -30.06 13.81
CA ALA A 125 22.94 -30.89 13.02
C ALA A 125 22.83 -32.41 13.31
N THR A 126 23.34 -33.19 12.35
CA THR A 126 23.79 -34.62 12.40
C THR A 126 22.67 -35.68 12.40
N ASP A 127 22.68 -36.77 11.62
CA ASP A 127 23.77 -37.59 11.07
C ASP A 127 23.26 -38.55 9.97
N SER A 128 24.15 -38.92 9.05
CA SER A 128 24.24 -40.14 8.21
C SER A 128 23.00 -40.99 7.85
N SER A 129 22.84 -41.23 6.53
CA SER A 129 22.95 -42.56 5.87
C SER A 129 21.83 -42.89 4.85
N THR A 130 22.28 -43.13 3.61
CA THR A 130 21.87 -44.22 2.69
C THR A 130 20.45 -44.25 2.08
N ASP A 131 20.42 -43.99 0.77
CA ASP A 131 19.86 -44.82 -0.32
C ASP A 131 18.40 -45.30 -0.22
N GLY A 132 17.55 -44.85 -1.16
CA GLY A 132 16.17 -45.35 -1.27
C GLY A 132 15.31 -44.63 -2.31
N THR A 133 15.18 -45.26 -3.47
CA THR A 133 14.32 -44.98 -4.64
C THR A 133 12.83 -44.67 -4.39
N THR A 134 12.27 -43.94 -5.37
CA THR A 134 10.86 -43.89 -5.88
C THR A 134 9.77 -43.26 -5.02
N THR A 135 9.14 -42.18 -5.50
CA THR A 135 7.89 -42.18 -6.30
C THR A 135 7.44 -40.72 -6.51
N GLU A 136 7.04 -40.39 -7.75
CA GLU A 136 6.37 -39.14 -8.11
C GLU A 136 5.23 -38.80 -7.15
N GLN A 137 5.30 -37.62 -6.53
CA GLN A 137 4.12 -36.89 -6.11
C GLN A 137 4.14 -35.54 -6.79
N ILE A 138 3.11 -35.30 -7.59
CA ILE A 138 2.72 -34.00 -8.10
C ILE A 138 2.46 -33.10 -6.87
N PRO A 139 3.09 -31.93 -6.71
CA PRO A 139 2.68 -31.01 -5.66
C PRO A 139 1.36 -30.37 -6.11
N THR A 140 0.26 -30.78 -5.48
CA THR A 140 -0.94 -29.96 -5.37
C THR A 140 -0.60 -28.74 -4.53
N THR A 141 -0.68 -27.56 -5.15
CA THR A 141 -0.90 -26.23 -4.55
C THR A 141 -0.52 -26.12 -3.07
N SER A 142 0.68 -25.61 -2.82
CA SER A 142 1.06 -25.05 -1.53
C SER A 142 0.06 -23.96 -1.13
N VAL A 143 -0.83 -24.29 -0.21
CA VAL A 143 -1.60 -23.30 0.54
C VAL A 143 -0.59 -22.48 1.34
N GLY A 144 -0.38 -21.23 0.94
CA GLY A 144 0.43 -20.27 1.67
C GLY A 144 -0.13 -20.08 3.06
N THR A 145 0.68 -20.39 4.07
CA THR A 145 0.35 -20.16 5.48
C THR A 145 0.82 -18.79 5.90
N THR A 146 0.06 -17.74 5.60
CA THR A 146 0.15 -16.44 6.30
C THR A 146 -1.06 -15.60 5.94
N GLY A 147 -2.08 -15.61 6.80
CA GLY A 147 -2.99 -14.47 7.06
C GLY A 147 -3.68 -13.73 5.90
N GLU A 148 -3.59 -14.15 4.65
CA GLU A 148 -4.26 -13.48 3.54
C GLU A 148 -5.78 -13.49 3.78
N PRO A 149 -6.44 -12.32 3.76
CA PRO A 149 -7.89 -12.25 3.83
C PRO A 149 -8.53 -13.20 2.82
N GLU A 150 -9.62 -13.82 3.26
CA GLU A 150 -10.38 -14.77 2.46
C GLU A 150 -10.76 -14.10 1.12
N GLU A 151 -10.41 -14.75 -0.01
CA GLU A 151 -10.75 -14.21 -1.32
C GLU A 151 -12.27 -14.02 -1.44
N CYS A 152 -12.66 -12.89 -2.04
CA CYS A 152 -14.06 -12.56 -2.29
C CYS A 152 -14.71 -13.61 -3.20
N LEU A 153 -15.62 -14.42 -2.66
CA LEU A 153 -16.39 -15.41 -3.44
C LEU A 153 -17.34 -14.76 -4.46
N GLU A 154 -17.61 -13.47 -4.32
CA GLU A 154 -18.44 -12.68 -5.23
C GLU A 154 -17.61 -11.93 -6.28
N ALA A 155 -16.29 -12.12 -6.31
CA ALA A 155 -15.43 -11.47 -7.29
C ALA A 155 -15.81 -11.95 -8.70
N VAL A 156 -15.96 -10.99 -9.61
CA VAL A 156 -16.40 -11.26 -10.98
C VAL A 156 -15.27 -10.94 -11.94
N GLU A 157 -14.95 -11.89 -12.81
CA GLU A 157 -14.03 -11.66 -13.93
C GLU A 157 -14.64 -10.67 -14.94
N PRO A 158 -13.82 -9.83 -15.59
CA PRO A 158 -14.32 -8.91 -16.60
C PRO A 158 -15.03 -9.68 -17.74
N PRO A 159 -16.13 -9.13 -18.30
CA PRO A 159 -16.76 -9.70 -19.49
C PRO A 159 -15.75 -9.85 -20.63
N GLY A 160 -15.90 -10.83 -21.51
CA GLY A 160 -14.88 -11.11 -22.54
C GLY A 160 -14.57 -9.96 -23.52
N THR A 161 -15.43 -8.95 -23.62
CA THR A 161 -15.22 -7.72 -24.41
C THR A 161 -15.84 -6.53 -23.67
N CYS A 162 -15.37 -5.34 -23.99
CA CYS A 162 -15.89 -4.08 -23.44
C CYS A 162 -16.34 -3.12 -24.53
N ASN A 163 -17.22 -2.18 -24.19
CA ASN A 163 -17.53 -1.05 -25.06
C ASN A 163 -16.88 0.23 -24.52
N PRO A 164 -15.85 0.80 -25.18
CA PRO A 164 -15.13 1.96 -24.65
C PRO A 164 -15.99 3.22 -24.50
N ASP A 165 -17.13 3.29 -25.21
CA ASP A 165 -18.06 4.42 -25.13
C ASP A 165 -19.00 4.38 -23.90
N THR A 166 -19.16 3.22 -23.28
CA THR A 166 -20.11 3.02 -22.16
C THR A 166 -19.52 2.32 -20.95
N GLU A 167 -18.41 1.61 -21.12
CA GLU A 167 -17.77 0.75 -20.12
C GLU A 167 -16.28 1.11 -20.12
N SER A 168 -15.92 2.16 -19.38
CA SER A 168 -14.53 2.64 -19.35
C SER A 168 -13.67 1.90 -18.34
N PHE A 169 -14.26 1.47 -17.22
CA PHE A 169 -13.58 0.80 -16.13
C PHE A 169 -14.39 -0.41 -15.65
N PHE A 170 -13.70 -1.40 -15.09
CA PHE A 170 -14.28 -2.56 -14.43
C PHE A 170 -13.45 -2.88 -13.19
N CYS A 171 -14.11 -3.24 -12.09
CA CYS A 171 -13.46 -3.74 -10.89
C CYS A 171 -13.97 -5.14 -10.61
N THR A 172 -13.09 -6.06 -10.22
CA THR A 172 -13.50 -7.44 -9.92
C THR A 172 -14.34 -7.54 -8.65
N ASN A 173 -14.18 -6.61 -7.69
CA ASN A 173 -14.83 -6.70 -6.40
C ASN A 173 -16.04 -5.75 -6.28
N PRO A 174 -17.23 -6.27 -5.92
CA PRO A 174 -18.34 -5.42 -5.48
C PRO A 174 -18.07 -4.81 -4.09
N ASP A 175 -18.86 -3.81 -3.71
CA ASP A 175 -18.84 -3.17 -2.39
C ASP A 175 -18.88 -4.15 -1.21
N THR A 176 -19.63 -5.24 -1.35
CA THR A 176 -19.76 -6.30 -0.33
C THR A 176 -18.44 -6.98 0.02
N CYS A 177 -17.46 -6.94 -0.88
CA CYS A 177 -16.17 -7.59 -0.73
C CYS A 177 -15.03 -6.67 -0.30
N GLY A 178 -15.20 -5.36 -0.45
CA GLY A 178 -14.13 -4.40 -0.26
C GLY A 178 -12.98 -4.56 -1.27
N PRO A 179 -11.91 -3.76 -1.11
CA PRO A 179 -10.85 -3.61 -2.11
C PRO A 179 -9.84 -4.75 -2.13
N TYR A 180 -9.72 -5.56 -1.08
CA TYR A 180 -8.66 -6.56 -0.98
C TYR A 180 -8.70 -7.59 -2.12
N GLY A 181 -7.55 -7.80 -2.76
CA GLY A 181 -7.39 -8.76 -3.87
C GLY A 181 -8.12 -8.37 -5.15
N SER A 182 -8.74 -7.18 -5.19
CA SER A 182 -9.44 -6.71 -6.36
C SER A 182 -8.48 -6.29 -7.47
N LYS A 183 -8.95 -6.41 -8.70
CA LYS A 183 -8.25 -5.95 -9.91
C LYS A 183 -9.12 -4.96 -10.65
N GLN A 184 -8.50 -3.86 -11.06
CA GLN A 184 -9.14 -2.88 -11.93
C GLN A 184 -8.72 -3.13 -13.37
N TYR A 185 -9.65 -2.90 -14.29
CA TYR A 185 -9.42 -2.97 -15.72
C TYR A 185 -9.94 -1.69 -16.36
N TYR A 186 -9.29 -1.25 -17.43
CA TYR A 186 -9.82 -0.22 -18.33
C TYR A 186 -10.07 -0.78 -19.72
N CYS A 187 -11.05 -0.21 -20.42
CA CYS A 187 -11.43 -0.67 -21.75
C CYS A 187 -10.60 0.04 -22.83
N GLU A 188 -9.78 -0.72 -23.56
CA GLU A 188 -9.02 -0.20 -24.69
C GLU A 188 -9.32 -1.02 -25.95
N GLY A 189 -9.83 -0.36 -26.99
CA GLY A 189 -10.11 -1.00 -28.28
C GLY A 189 -11.12 -2.15 -28.23
N GLY A 190 -11.96 -2.19 -27.19
CA GLY A 190 -12.95 -3.25 -26.96
C GLY A 190 -12.43 -4.45 -26.16
N VAL A 191 -11.23 -4.35 -25.60
CA VAL A 191 -10.59 -5.36 -24.75
C VAL A 191 -10.32 -4.75 -23.36
N TRP A 192 -10.53 -5.55 -22.32
CA TRP A 192 -10.14 -5.17 -20.97
C TRP A 192 -8.63 -5.34 -20.78
N VAL A 193 -8.00 -4.29 -20.30
CA VAL A 193 -6.57 -4.27 -19.93
C VAL A 193 -6.50 -4.04 -18.43
N GLU A 194 -5.75 -4.89 -17.72
CA GLU A 194 -5.57 -4.78 -16.27
C GLU A 194 -4.80 -3.48 -15.96
N ASP A 195 -5.32 -2.71 -15.01
CA ASP A 195 -4.68 -1.52 -14.48
C ASP A 195 -3.79 -1.90 -13.30
N THR A 196 -2.49 -1.97 -13.55
CA THR A 196 -1.48 -2.26 -12.53
C THR A 196 -0.92 -1.00 -11.87
N THR A 197 -1.48 0.18 -12.16
CA THR A 197 -0.95 1.49 -11.74
C THR A 197 -1.70 2.10 -10.55
N LEU A 198 -2.60 1.34 -9.91
CA LEU A 198 -3.40 1.81 -8.78
C LEU A 198 -2.53 2.29 -7.61
N ASP A 199 -1.46 1.54 -7.33
CA ASP A 199 -0.52 1.88 -6.26
C ASP A 199 0.21 3.20 -6.55
N ASP A 200 0.65 3.40 -7.80
CA ASP A 200 1.28 4.64 -8.27
C ASP A 200 0.31 5.83 -8.20
N THR A 201 -0.97 5.59 -8.50
CA THR A 201 -2.02 6.62 -8.42
C THR A 201 -2.25 7.04 -6.96
N CYS A 202 -2.38 6.09 -6.05
CA CYS A 202 -2.49 6.38 -4.61
C CYS A 202 -1.27 7.14 -4.09
N LYS A 203 -0.06 6.76 -4.51
CA LYS A 203 1.18 7.46 -4.16
C LYS A 203 1.25 8.89 -4.70
N LEU A 204 0.71 9.13 -5.90
CA LEU A 204 0.61 10.47 -6.45
C LEU A 204 -0.32 11.37 -5.61
N ASP A 205 -1.36 10.79 -5.02
CA ASP A 205 -2.32 11.47 -4.15
C ASP A 205 -1.84 11.59 -2.68
N GLY A 206 -0.63 11.10 -2.37
CA GLY A 206 0.00 11.23 -1.06
C GLY A 206 -0.27 10.06 -0.10
N TYR A 207 -0.84 8.97 -0.59
CA TYR A 207 -0.98 7.71 0.15
C TYR A 207 0.25 6.82 -0.04
N ASP A 208 0.39 5.78 0.78
CA ASP A 208 1.56 4.90 0.71
C ASP A 208 1.33 3.71 -0.21
N PHE A 209 0.08 3.25 -0.33
CA PHE A 209 -0.29 2.09 -1.14
C PHE A 209 -1.76 2.09 -1.57
N SER A 210 -2.08 1.22 -2.53
CA SER A 210 -3.46 0.86 -2.90
C SER A 210 -3.91 -0.42 -2.20
N TYR A 211 -5.13 -0.44 -1.64
CA TYR A 211 -5.80 -1.68 -1.25
C TYR A 211 -6.38 -2.43 -2.45
N GLY A 212 -6.73 -1.71 -3.51
CA GLY A 212 -7.44 -2.19 -4.69
C GLY A 212 -8.59 -1.27 -5.09
N CYS A 213 -9.45 -1.73 -5.98
CA CYS A 213 -10.67 -1.05 -6.41
C CYS A 213 -11.93 -1.60 -5.72
N VAL A 214 -12.99 -0.80 -5.70
CA VAL A 214 -14.34 -1.18 -5.26
C VAL A 214 -15.37 -0.67 -6.25
N ASP A 215 -16.35 -1.50 -6.60
CA ASP A 215 -17.55 -1.10 -7.35
C ASP A 215 -18.77 -1.02 -6.41
N ASP A 216 -19.26 0.19 -6.13
CA ASP A 216 -20.45 0.43 -5.30
C ASP A 216 -21.78 0.37 -6.07
N GLY A 217 -21.73 -0.05 -7.34
CA GLY A 217 -22.85 -0.10 -8.27
C GLY A 217 -23.20 1.27 -8.88
N MET A 218 -22.57 2.35 -8.43
CA MET A 218 -22.66 3.69 -9.03
C MET A 218 -21.32 4.19 -9.58
N ASN A 219 -20.23 3.88 -8.89
CA ASN A 219 -18.86 4.33 -9.18
C ASN A 219 -17.88 3.20 -8.90
N ILE A 220 -16.80 3.19 -9.68
CA ILE A 220 -15.60 2.42 -9.38
C ILE A 220 -14.56 3.39 -8.84
N TYR A 221 -14.02 3.09 -7.67
CA TYR A 221 -12.96 3.90 -7.05
C TYR A 221 -11.85 3.02 -6.48
N THR A 222 -10.65 3.57 -6.42
CA THR A 222 -9.50 2.94 -5.76
C THR A 222 -9.49 3.33 -4.29
N GLU A 223 -9.42 2.36 -3.39
CA GLU A 223 -9.25 2.63 -1.97
C GLU A 223 -7.75 2.67 -1.66
N CYS A 224 -7.26 3.85 -1.28
CA CYS A 224 -5.86 4.06 -0.92
C CYS A 224 -5.66 3.92 0.60
N GLY A 225 -4.44 3.55 1.00
CA GLY A 225 -4.03 3.39 2.38
C GLY A 225 -2.71 4.08 2.67
N SER A 226 -2.53 4.46 3.93
CA SER A 226 -1.28 5.01 4.46
C SER A 226 -0.66 4.04 5.46
N GLY A 227 0.65 4.10 5.67
CA GLY A 227 1.43 3.21 6.51
C GLY A 227 2.21 2.15 5.73
N SER A 228 2.74 1.16 6.46
CA SER A 228 3.63 0.15 5.85
C SER A 228 3.01 -0.73 4.75
N GLY A 229 1.68 -0.90 4.73
CA GLY A 229 1.00 -1.77 3.77
C GLY A 229 1.35 -3.26 3.89
N ALA A 230 2.09 -3.65 4.93
CA ALA A 230 2.52 -5.01 5.20
C ALA A 230 1.32 -5.92 5.47
N ALA A 231 1.42 -7.20 5.10
CA ALA A 231 0.35 -8.15 5.35
C ALA A 231 0.09 -8.30 6.87
N CYS A 232 -1.19 -8.27 7.27
CA CYS A 232 -1.61 -8.40 8.66
C CYS A 232 -2.88 -9.28 8.76
N SER A 233 -3.13 -9.87 9.93
CA SER A 233 -4.33 -10.70 10.15
C SER A 233 -4.91 -10.52 11.55
N GLY A 234 -5.91 -9.65 11.68
CA GLY A 234 -6.68 -9.48 12.92
C GLY A 234 -5.89 -8.92 14.10
N GLU A 235 -4.78 -8.25 13.82
CA GLU A 235 -4.00 -7.53 14.84
C GLU A 235 -4.86 -6.44 15.47
N ALA A 236 -4.82 -6.36 16.81
CA ALA A 236 -5.55 -5.33 17.52
C ALA A 236 -4.96 -3.96 17.15
N PRO A 237 -5.80 -2.95 16.90
CA PRO A 237 -5.30 -1.61 16.62
C PRO A 237 -4.48 -1.09 17.80
N SER A 238 -3.47 -0.28 17.50
CA SER A 238 -2.57 0.31 18.47
C SER A 238 -2.25 1.76 18.12
N CYS A 239 -1.88 2.55 19.13
CA CYS A 239 -1.33 3.88 18.92
C CYS A 239 0.19 3.76 18.79
N LEU A 240 0.73 4.12 17.62
CA LEU A 240 2.18 4.17 17.42
C LEU A 240 2.79 5.35 18.19
N ASP A 241 2.04 6.45 18.25
CA ASP A 241 2.34 7.64 19.03
C ASP A 241 1.04 8.34 19.47
N ALA A 242 1.14 9.58 19.96
CA ALA A 242 -0.02 10.33 20.47
C ALA A 242 -1.06 10.70 19.39
N ASN A 243 -0.69 10.69 18.11
CA ASN A 243 -1.53 11.10 17.00
C ASN A 243 -1.71 10.00 15.95
N THR A 244 -0.79 9.03 15.86
CA THR A 244 -0.83 8.00 14.83
C THR A 244 -1.51 6.73 15.35
N TRP A 245 -2.66 6.42 14.76
CA TRP A 245 -3.34 5.14 14.92
C TRP A 245 -2.84 4.15 13.86
N ALA A 246 -2.61 2.91 14.27
CA ALA A 246 -2.28 1.82 13.35
C ALA A 246 -3.22 0.62 13.58
N GLY A 247 -3.60 -0.04 12.49
CA GLY A 247 -4.46 -1.21 12.55
C GLY A 247 -4.37 -2.07 11.30
N CYS A 248 -5.00 -3.23 11.35
CA CYS A 248 -5.11 -4.11 10.21
C CYS A 248 -6.42 -3.83 9.45
N LYS A 249 -6.32 -3.31 8.23
CA LYS A 249 -7.46 -3.02 7.37
C LYS A 249 -7.26 -3.75 6.05
N TRP A 250 -8.26 -4.51 5.61
CA TRP A 250 -8.20 -5.24 4.34
C TRP A 250 -6.91 -6.10 4.19
N GLY A 251 -6.46 -6.74 5.28
CA GLY A 251 -5.24 -7.57 5.27
C GLY A 251 -3.92 -6.81 5.15
N LYS A 252 -3.93 -5.47 5.18
CA LYS A 252 -2.73 -4.64 5.18
C LYS A 252 -2.67 -3.74 6.41
N THR A 253 -1.48 -3.59 6.96
CA THR A 253 -1.22 -2.65 8.05
C THR A 253 -1.41 -1.24 7.53
N THR A 254 -2.31 -0.51 8.18
CA THR A 254 -2.63 0.87 7.86
C THR A 254 -2.34 1.76 9.04
N GLU A 255 -1.97 2.99 8.73
CA GLU A 255 -1.75 4.07 9.66
C GLU A 255 -2.67 5.23 9.29
N ALA A 256 -3.16 5.93 10.31
CA ALA A 256 -3.96 7.12 10.16
C ALA A 256 -3.50 8.16 11.17
N ASP A 257 -3.30 9.39 10.71
CA ASP A 257 -3.12 10.54 11.59
C ASP A 257 -4.50 10.92 12.15
N CYS A 258 -4.71 10.72 13.45
CA CYS A 258 -5.96 11.01 14.11
C CYS A 258 -6.31 12.50 14.08
N PHE A 259 -5.33 13.40 14.06
CA PHE A 259 -5.61 14.82 13.91
C PHE A 259 -6.22 15.11 12.54
N THR A 260 -5.61 14.62 11.46
CA THR A 260 -6.15 14.76 10.09
C THR A 260 -7.51 14.06 9.95
N LEU A 261 -7.64 12.84 10.48
CA LEU A 261 -8.89 12.09 10.47
C LEU A 261 -10.01 12.89 11.13
N CYS A 262 -9.77 13.45 12.32
CA CYS A 262 -10.80 14.17 13.06
C CYS A 262 -11.08 15.57 12.49
N THR A 263 -10.07 16.29 12.00
CA THR A 263 -10.21 17.72 11.62
C THR A 263 -10.53 17.95 10.15
N GLU A 264 -10.13 17.05 9.24
CA GLU A 264 -10.31 17.21 7.80
C GLU A 264 -11.30 16.22 7.19
N ILE A 265 -11.28 14.96 7.65
CA ILE A 265 -12.13 13.88 7.11
C ILE A 265 -13.46 13.81 7.86
N GLY A 266 -13.38 13.81 9.19
CA GLY A 266 -14.52 13.66 10.10
C GLY A 266 -14.88 12.21 10.39
N ASP A 267 -15.92 12.04 11.22
CA ASP A 267 -16.50 10.73 11.54
C ASP A 267 -17.37 10.15 10.39
N ASP A 268 -18.01 9.00 10.62
CA ASP A 268 -18.89 8.35 9.63
C ASP A 268 -20.08 9.23 9.18
N MET A 269 -20.41 10.29 9.94
CA MET A 269 -21.44 11.27 9.58
C MET A 269 -20.85 12.50 8.86
N GLY A 270 -19.54 12.54 8.66
CA GLY A 270 -18.79 13.65 8.10
C GLY A 270 -18.66 14.83 9.06
N ALA A 271 -18.83 14.62 10.36
CA ALA A 271 -18.60 15.66 11.36
C ALA A 271 -17.11 15.79 11.64
N THR A 272 -16.58 16.99 11.45
CA THR A 272 -15.18 17.35 11.77
C THR A 272 -15.10 17.96 13.15
N TYR A 273 -13.97 17.77 13.81
CA TYR A 273 -13.69 18.21 15.18
C TYR A 273 -12.46 19.12 15.20
N ASP A 274 -12.24 19.84 16.30
CA ASP A 274 -11.07 20.72 16.44
C ASP A 274 -9.77 19.96 16.74
N PHE A 275 -9.88 18.78 17.37
CA PHE A 275 -8.74 17.95 17.75
C PHE A 275 -8.96 16.47 17.47
N GLY A 276 -7.85 15.76 17.27
CA GLY A 276 -7.81 14.31 17.19
C GLY A 276 -6.51 13.77 17.79
N SER A 277 -6.62 12.76 18.64
CA SER A 277 -5.49 12.04 19.24
C SER A 277 -5.74 10.53 19.18
N CYS A 278 -4.66 9.75 19.15
CA CYS A 278 -4.77 8.32 19.31
C CYS A 278 -4.82 7.97 20.81
N GLU A 279 -5.91 7.36 21.24
CA GLU A 279 -6.12 6.96 22.63
C GLU A 279 -6.58 5.51 22.75
N VAL A 280 -6.36 4.91 23.92
CA VAL A 280 -6.87 3.57 24.23
C VAL A 280 -8.16 3.71 25.04
N GLN A 281 -9.29 3.41 24.41
CA GLN A 281 -10.61 3.39 25.03
C GLN A 281 -11.11 1.95 25.11
N ASP A 282 -11.54 1.51 26.30
CA ASP A 282 -11.97 0.14 26.57
C ASP A 282 -10.98 -0.96 26.11
N GLY A 283 -9.68 -0.63 26.11
CA GLY A 283 -8.60 -1.54 25.71
C GLY A 283 -8.35 -1.63 24.21
N LEU A 284 -8.97 -0.76 23.40
CA LEU A 284 -8.75 -0.65 21.96
C LEU A 284 -8.20 0.74 21.61
N ALA A 285 -7.21 0.79 20.73
CA ALA A 285 -6.74 2.06 20.20
C ALA A 285 -7.76 2.61 19.19
N VAL A 286 -8.13 3.88 19.37
CA VAL A 286 -9.08 4.63 18.56
C VAL A 286 -8.57 6.05 18.34
N CYS A 287 -8.98 6.67 17.24
CA CYS A 287 -8.85 8.12 17.11
C CYS A 287 -9.96 8.80 17.92
N ALA A 288 -9.58 9.40 19.03
CA ALA A 288 -10.47 10.20 19.87
C ALA A 288 -10.57 11.61 19.27
N CYS A 289 -11.73 11.92 18.68
CA CYS A 289 -12.02 13.24 18.14
C CYS A 289 -12.81 14.06 19.17
N CYS A 290 -12.50 15.35 19.30
CA CYS A 290 -13.22 16.20 20.23
C CYS A 290 -13.10 17.70 19.91
N ASP A 291 -14.06 18.49 20.40
CA ASP A 291 -14.16 19.93 20.12
C ASP A 291 -13.49 20.79 21.19
N GLU A 292 -13.06 22.00 20.81
CA GLU A 292 -12.45 22.93 21.76
C GLU A 292 -13.41 23.28 22.90
N GLY A 293 -12.96 23.08 24.14
CA GLY A 293 -13.73 23.38 25.35
C GLY A 293 -14.54 22.20 25.90
N GLU A 294 -14.49 21.03 25.27
CA GLU A 294 -15.02 19.79 25.87
C GLU A 294 -14.07 19.23 26.95
N GLU A 295 -14.65 18.53 27.93
CA GLU A 295 -13.88 17.93 29.02
C GLU A 295 -12.93 16.86 28.48
N GLY A 296 -11.62 17.09 28.60
CA GLY A 296 -10.59 16.19 28.11
C GLY A 296 -9.89 16.65 26.84
N CYS A 297 -10.41 17.67 26.14
CA CYS A 297 -9.76 18.22 24.95
C CYS A 297 -8.65 19.21 25.29
N PRO A 298 -7.59 19.29 24.46
CA PRO A 298 -6.67 20.40 24.51
C PRO A 298 -7.40 21.73 24.33
N ILE A 299 -7.04 22.73 25.13
CA ILE A 299 -7.42 24.13 24.88
C ILE A 299 -6.33 24.78 24.05
N ASN A 300 -6.68 25.36 22.89
CA ASN A 300 -5.72 26.18 22.16
C ASN A 300 -5.44 27.45 22.98
N GLU A 301 -4.30 27.51 23.67
CA GLU A 301 -3.88 28.67 24.49
C GLU A 301 -3.67 29.97 23.68
N THR A 302 -3.98 29.99 22.38
CA THR A 302 -3.99 31.19 21.54
C THR A 302 -5.30 31.98 21.63
N GLY A 303 -6.35 31.43 22.23
CA GLY A 303 -7.54 32.15 22.65
C GLY A 303 -7.26 32.94 23.92
N THR A 304 -7.26 34.28 23.83
CA THR A 304 -7.15 35.14 25.01
C THR A 304 -8.38 34.92 25.89
N ASP A 305 -8.22 34.18 27.00
CA ASP A 305 -9.23 34.04 28.04
C ASP A 305 -9.70 35.43 28.47
N THR A 306 -10.83 35.85 27.91
CA THR A 306 -11.63 36.92 28.47
C THR A 306 -12.57 36.25 29.46
N ASP A 307 -11.96 35.72 30.53
CA ASP A 307 -12.64 35.16 31.68
C ASP A 307 -13.33 36.31 32.42
N THR A 308 -14.48 36.73 31.89
CA THR A 308 -15.36 37.67 32.54
C THR A 308 -16.20 36.88 33.53
N SER A 309 -15.70 36.78 34.75
CA SER A 309 -16.46 37.05 35.98
C SER A 309 -17.94 36.64 35.93
N SER A 310 -18.28 35.57 36.65
CA SER A 310 -19.46 35.61 37.51
C SER A 310 -19.15 35.03 38.88
N THR A 311 -18.84 35.97 39.76
CA THR A 311 -18.83 35.83 41.21
C THR A 311 -20.23 35.44 41.69
N GLY A 312 -20.37 34.25 42.25
CA GLY A 312 -21.44 33.86 43.16
C GLY A 312 -20.85 32.79 44.06
N GLY A 313 -20.60 33.01 45.34
CA GLY A 313 -21.48 33.61 46.31
C GLY A 313 -21.50 32.65 47.49
N ASP A 314 -20.48 32.83 48.33
CA ASP A 314 -20.31 32.40 49.71
C ASP A 314 -21.54 31.81 50.41
N SER A 315 -21.38 30.64 51.07
CA SER A 315 -22.09 30.30 52.31
C SER A 315 -21.39 29.12 53.00
N THR A 316 -20.47 29.50 53.88
CA THR A 316 -20.05 28.72 55.04
C THR A 316 -21.24 28.36 55.93
N SER A 317 -21.36 27.08 56.33
CA SER A 317 -22.10 26.72 57.56
C SER A 317 -21.32 25.66 58.33
N SER A 318 -20.56 26.13 59.32
CA SER A 318 -20.12 25.34 60.45
C SER A 318 -21.07 25.57 61.64
N THR A 319 -21.01 24.62 62.58
CA THR A 319 -21.59 24.59 63.93
C THR A 319 -23.04 24.12 64.10
N GLY A 320 -23.14 22.98 64.79
CA GLY A 320 -24.34 22.32 65.32
C GLY A 320 -23.97 20.93 65.80
#